data_AF-A0A819RD17-F1
#
_entry.id   AF-A0A819RD17-F1
#
_cell.length_a   1.000
_cell.length_b   1.000
_cell.length_c   1.000
_cell.angle_alpha   90.00
_cell.angle_beta   90.00
_cell.angle_gamma   90.00
#
_symmetry.space_group_name_H-M   'P 1'
#
loop_
_entity.id
_entity.type
_entity.pdbx_description
1 polymer ?
#
loop_
_entity_poly.entity_id
_entity_poly.type
_entity_poly.pdbx_seq_one_letter_code
_entity_poly.pdbx_strand_id
1 'polypeptide(L)'
;MNTLFILFFVLVYIIQIPVDGIQCYQCSSEEDEFCPAFGKFDETKNALVDCFSLESYVPGHMCMKMVKESYDTFYAKGFKTVIRSCASRSTLGVAQGCRYFVDEVGLEVAVC
;
A
#
# COMPACT_ATOMS: atom_id res chain seq x y z
N MET A 1 -19.75 42.50 -13.79
CA MET A 1 -19.06 41.55 -12.89
C MET A 1 -17.72 41.22 -13.53
N ASN A 2 -16.61 41.67 -12.93
CA ASN A 2 -15.31 41.74 -13.60
C ASN A 2 -14.77 40.33 -13.90
N THR A 3 -14.30 40.06 -15.12
CA THR A 3 -13.71 38.77 -15.54
C THR A 3 -12.58 38.31 -14.61
N LEU A 4 -11.84 39.26 -14.06
CA LEU A 4 -10.77 39.05 -13.08
C LEU A 4 -11.27 38.46 -11.75
N PHE A 5 -12.48 38.87 -11.33
CA PHE A 5 -13.14 38.36 -10.13
C PHE A 5 -13.60 36.91 -10.31
N ILE A 6 -14.08 36.58 -11.52
CA ILE A 6 -14.49 35.21 -11.89
C ILE A 6 -13.27 34.28 -11.89
N LEU A 7 -12.15 34.72 -12.49
CA LEU A 7 -10.89 33.97 -12.50
C LEU A 7 -10.36 33.67 -11.09
N PHE A 8 -10.45 34.64 -10.18
CA PHE A 8 -10.04 34.46 -8.78
C PHE A 8 -10.88 33.38 -8.07
N PHE A 9 -12.21 33.42 -8.20
CA PHE A 9 -13.08 32.40 -7.60
C PHE A 9 -12.86 31.00 -8.20
N VAL A 10 -12.62 30.90 -9.51
CA VAL A 10 -12.31 29.62 -10.16
C VAL A 10 -10.98 29.06 -9.65
N LEU A 11 -9.94 29.88 -9.53
CA LEU A 11 -8.65 29.45 -8.98
C LEU A 11 -8.79 28.94 -7.55
N VAL A 12 -9.48 29.68 -6.67
CA VAL A 12 -9.74 29.27 -5.28
C VAL A 12 -10.53 27.96 -5.20
N TYR A 13 -11.48 27.76 -6.11
CA TYR A 13 -12.26 26.51 -6.17
C TYR A 13 -11.40 25.29 -6.55
N ILE A 14 -10.44 25.45 -7.47
CA ILE A 14 -9.57 24.35 -7.91
C ILE A 14 -8.62 23.89 -6.80
N ILE A 15 -8.14 24.79 -5.93
CA ILE A 15 -7.25 24.44 -4.81
C ILE A 15 -7.95 23.68 -3.68
N GLN A 16 -9.29 23.70 -3.65
CA GLN A 16 -10.11 23.04 -2.63
C GLN A 16 -10.54 21.62 -3.03
N ILE A 17 -10.15 21.14 -4.21
CA ILE A 17 -10.52 19.80 -4.68
C ILE A 17 -9.80 18.77 -3.79
N PRO A 18 -10.53 17.95 -3.00
CA PRO A 18 -9.90 16.88 -2.24
C PRO A 18 -9.31 15.88 -3.24
N VAL A 19 -8.04 15.54 -3.05
CA VAL A 19 -7.42 14.41 -3.74
C VAL A 19 -8.04 13.14 -3.15
N ASP A 20 -8.39 12.13 -3.94
CA ASP A 20 -8.79 10.84 -3.38
C ASP A 20 -7.58 10.14 -2.75
N GLY A 21 -7.76 9.63 -1.53
CA GLY A 21 -6.74 8.87 -0.82
C GLY A 21 -6.44 7.54 -1.52
N ILE A 22 -5.21 7.06 -1.42
CA ILE A 22 -4.85 5.77 -2.03
C ILE A 22 -5.56 4.61 -1.33
N GLN A 23 -6.30 3.82 -2.10
CA GLN A 23 -6.98 2.62 -1.64
C GLN A 23 -6.42 1.37 -2.30
N CYS A 24 -6.22 0.32 -1.52
CA CYS A 24 -5.64 -0.95 -1.99
C CYS A 24 -6.45 -2.14 -1.50
N TYR A 25 -6.43 -3.24 -2.26
CA TYR A 25 -6.94 -4.52 -1.77
C TYR A 25 -5.97 -5.11 -0.76
N GLN A 26 -6.49 -5.52 0.40
CA GLN A 26 -5.71 -6.18 1.44
C GLN A 26 -6.14 -7.65 1.58
N CYS A 27 -5.25 -8.58 1.25
CA CYS A 27 -5.53 -10.02 1.37
C CYS A 27 -4.24 -10.86 1.40
N SER A 28 -4.34 -12.07 1.96
CA SER A 28 -3.24 -13.04 2.03
C SER A 28 -3.67 -14.40 1.51
N SER A 29 -2.88 -15.02 0.63
CA SER A 29 -3.20 -16.36 0.09
C SER A 29 -3.08 -17.48 1.11
N GLU A 30 -2.50 -17.23 2.28
CA GLU A 30 -2.44 -18.19 3.39
C GLU A 30 -3.74 -18.23 4.19
N GLU A 31 -4.50 -17.13 4.22
CA GLU A 31 -5.69 -16.97 5.05
C GLU A 31 -6.98 -16.91 4.20
N ASP A 32 -6.91 -16.35 2.99
CA ASP A 32 -8.07 -16.04 2.16
C ASP A 32 -8.12 -16.89 0.88
N GLU A 33 -9.15 -17.73 0.75
CA GLU A 33 -9.41 -18.51 -0.47
C GLU A 33 -9.65 -17.61 -1.70
N PHE A 34 -10.22 -16.42 -1.48
CA PHE A 34 -10.50 -15.43 -2.53
C PHE A 34 -9.26 -14.62 -2.95
N CYS A 35 -8.10 -14.88 -2.35
CA CYS A 35 -6.82 -14.27 -2.67
C CYS A 35 -5.80 -15.33 -3.10
N PRO A 36 -6.06 -16.13 -4.16
CA PRO A 36 -5.24 -17.28 -4.47
C PRO A 36 -3.81 -16.87 -4.83
N ALA A 37 -2.85 -17.72 -4.43
CA ALA A 37 -1.44 -17.56 -4.78
C ALA A 37 -1.19 -17.66 -6.30
N PHE A 38 -2.06 -18.38 -6.99
CA PHE A 38 -2.05 -18.59 -8.43
C PHE A 38 -3.35 -18.05 -9.03
N GLY A 39 -3.24 -17.19 -10.05
CA GLY A 39 -4.39 -16.61 -10.74
C GLY A 39 -4.77 -15.21 -10.27
N LYS A 40 -6.02 -14.82 -10.58
CA LYS A 40 -6.60 -13.53 -10.23
C LYS A 40 -7.35 -13.64 -8.90
N PHE A 41 -7.32 -12.59 -8.10
CA PHE A 41 -8.10 -12.49 -6.87
C PHE A 41 -9.49 -11.95 -7.18
N ASP A 42 -10.46 -12.23 -6.31
CA ASP A 42 -11.82 -11.74 -6.48
C ASP A 42 -11.97 -10.34 -5.86
N GLU A 43 -12.10 -9.33 -6.69
CA GLU A 43 -12.28 -7.93 -6.29
C GLU A 43 -13.60 -7.69 -5.52
N THR A 44 -14.61 -8.55 -5.68
CA THR A 44 -15.90 -8.42 -4.99
C THR A 44 -15.87 -8.97 -3.56
N LYS A 45 -14.90 -9.83 -3.25
CA LYS A 45 -14.76 -10.51 -1.96
C LYS A 45 -13.65 -9.93 -1.10
N ASN A 46 -12.61 -9.37 -1.72
CA ASN A 46 -11.51 -8.75 -1.01
C ASN A 46 -11.84 -7.28 -0.72
N ALA A 47 -11.63 -6.85 0.53
CA ALA A 47 -11.93 -5.49 0.93
C ALA A 47 -10.92 -4.50 0.33
N LEU A 48 -11.44 -3.39 -0.20
CA LEU A 48 -10.67 -2.21 -0.55
C LEU A 48 -10.50 -1.36 0.72
N VAL A 49 -9.26 -1.11 1.13
CA VAL A 49 -8.95 -0.37 2.36
C VAL A 49 -8.24 0.94 2.04
N ASP A 50 -8.52 1.96 2.84
CA ASP A 50 -7.82 3.25 2.79
C ASP A 50 -6.44 3.13 3.45
N CYS A 51 -5.37 3.40 2.70
CA CYS A 51 -4.01 3.15 3.16
C CYS A 51 -3.54 4.22 4.14
N PHE A 52 -3.25 3.80 5.38
CA PHE A 52 -2.73 4.69 6.43
C PHE A 52 -3.67 5.86 6.80
N SER A 53 -4.96 5.76 6.45
CA SER A 53 -6.02 6.71 6.79
C SER A 53 -5.65 8.16 6.47
N LEU A 54 -5.15 8.94 7.44
CA LEU A 54 -4.79 10.35 7.23
C LEU A 54 -3.58 10.52 6.29
N GLU A 55 -2.69 9.53 6.24
CA GLU A 55 -1.50 9.58 5.39
C GLU A 55 -1.80 9.12 3.95
N SER A 56 -3.01 8.66 3.64
CA SER A 56 -3.40 8.19 2.30
C SER A 56 -3.26 9.26 1.21
N TYR A 57 -3.24 10.53 1.61
CA TYR A 57 -3.08 11.71 0.75
C TYR A 57 -1.62 12.16 0.59
N VAL A 58 -0.67 11.54 1.30
CA VAL A 58 0.75 11.90 1.27
C VAL A 58 1.47 11.10 0.17
N PRO A 59 2.31 11.74 -0.66
CA PRO A 59 3.08 11.02 -1.65
C PRO A 59 4.11 10.09 -0.99
N GLY A 60 4.20 8.85 -1.47
CA GLY A 60 5.13 7.85 -0.93
C GLY A 60 4.46 6.53 -0.60
N HIS A 61 3.13 6.53 -0.45
CA HIS A 61 2.33 5.33 -0.31
C HIS A 61 1.94 4.71 -1.66
N MET A 62 1.86 3.38 -1.72
CA MET A 62 1.51 2.62 -2.92
C MET A 62 0.85 1.29 -2.59
N CYS A 63 0.10 0.72 -3.53
CA CYS A 63 -0.34 -0.67 -3.42
C CYS A 63 0.80 -1.62 -3.79
N MET A 64 1.07 -2.62 -2.94
CA MET A 64 2.07 -3.64 -3.21
C MET A 64 1.47 -5.04 -3.30
N LYS A 65 2.13 -5.89 -4.09
CA LYS A 65 1.92 -7.34 -4.12
C LYS A 65 3.24 -8.01 -3.78
N MET A 66 3.33 -8.62 -2.60
CA MET A 66 4.47 -9.43 -2.20
C MET A 66 4.24 -10.88 -2.62
N VAL A 67 5.23 -11.47 -3.27
CA VAL A 67 5.24 -12.90 -3.62
C VAL A 67 6.40 -13.55 -2.87
N LYS A 68 6.09 -14.51 -2.02
CA LYS A 68 7.06 -15.33 -1.28
C LYS A 68 7.02 -16.73 -1.88
N GLU A 69 8.14 -17.19 -2.42
CA GLU A 69 8.25 -18.51 -3.01
C GLU A 69 9.36 -19.28 -2.30
N SER A 70 9.05 -20.51 -1.88
CA SER A 70 10.07 -21.47 -1.46
C SER A 70 10.44 -22.35 -2.66
N TYR A 71 11.70 -22.76 -2.71
CA TYR A 71 12.15 -23.71 -3.72
C TYR A 71 11.62 -25.12 -3.41
N ASP A 72 11.40 -25.89 -4.48
CA ASP A 72 11.20 -27.33 -4.37
C ASP A 72 12.46 -27.96 -3.74
N THR A 73 12.24 -28.85 -2.77
CA THR A 73 13.30 -29.68 -2.19
C THR A 73 13.17 -31.11 -2.70
N PHE A 74 14.17 -31.95 -2.46
CA PHE A 74 14.09 -33.37 -2.83
C PHE A 74 12.91 -34.10 -2.16
N TYR A 75 12.46 -33.63 -1.00
CA TYR A 75 11.42 -34.30 -0.19
C TYR A 75 10.05 -33.63 -0.24
N ALA A 76 9.97 -32.35 -0.63
CA ALA A 76 8.73 -31.58 -0.57
C ALA A 76 8.66 -30.53 -1.68
N LYS A 77 7.44 -30.31 -2.18
CA LYS A 77 7.14 -29.20 -3.07
C LYS A 77 7.25 -27.88 -2.33
N GLY A 78 7.77 -26.88 -3.03
CA GLY A 78 7.82 -25.52 -2.55
C GLY A 78 6.41 -24.96 -2.42
N PHE A 79 6.26 -23.97 -1.56
CA PHE A 79 5.02 -23.25 -1.39
C PHE A 79 5.18 -21.82 -1.89
N LYS A 80 4.06 -21.25 -2.35
CA LYS A 80 3.96 -19.89 -2.84
C LYS A 80 2.89 -19.16 -2.05
N THR A 81 3.28 -18.04 -1.46
CA THR A 81 2.37 -17.14 -0.77
C THR A 81 2.34 -15.79 -1.47
N VAL A 82 1.15 -15.24 -1.62
CA VAL A 82 0.92 -13.91 -2.18
C VAL A 82 0.20 -13.06 -1.15
N ILE A 83 0.76 -11.90 -0.84
CA ILE A 83 0.17 -10.91 0.07
C ILE A 83 -0.04 -9.63 -0.72
N ARG A 84 -1.23 -9.04 -0.63
CA ARG A 84 -1.56 -7.72 -1.18
C ARG A 84 -1.86 -6.78 -0.03
N SER A 85 -1.27 -5.60 -0.06
CA SER A 85 -1.35 -4.65 1.05
C SER A 85 -0.93 -3.25 0.63
N CYS A 86 -1.17 -2.28 1.51
CA CYS A 86 -0.60 -0.95 1.44
C CYS A 86 0.90 -0.98 1.78
N ALA A 87 1.66 -0.12 1.12
CA ALA A 87 3.10 0.01 1.30
C ALA A 87 3.53 1.48 1.34
N SER A 88 4.69 1.75 1.92
CA SER A 88 5.37 3.03 1.81
C SER A 88 6.81 2.83 1.29
N ARG A 89 7.38 3.89 0.73
CA ARG A 89 8.81 3.96 0.43
C ARG A 89 9.59 4.36 1.68
N SER A 90 10.27 3.39 2.26
CA SER A 90 11.25 3.57 3.32
C SER A 90 12.67 3.79 2.75
N THR A 91 13.61 4.23 3.58
CA THR A 91 15.04 4.32 3.20
C THR A 91 15.66 2.96 2.85
N LEU A 92 15.05 1.87 3.32
CA LEU A 92 15.48 0.49 3.07
C LEU A 92 14.79 -0.14 1.84
N GLY A 93 13.91 0.60 1.16
CA GLY A 93 13.12 0.11 0.03
C GLY A 93 11.62 0.18 0.30
N VAL A 94 10.85 -0.72 -0.32
CA VAL A 94 9.39 -0.77 -0.14
C VAL A 94 9.05 -1.60 1.09
N ALA A 95 8.35 -0.99 2.05
CA ALA A 95 7.98 -1.64 3.30
C ALA A 95 6.45 -1.74 3.42
N GLN A 96 5.98 -2.90 3.88
CA GLN A 96 4.58 -3.10 4.28
C GLN A 96 4.43 -2.57 5.73
N GLY A 97 4.27 -1.26 5.87
CA GLY A 97 4.28 -0.57 7.16
C GLY A 97 5.68 -0.24 7.65
N CYS A 98 5.81 0.05 8.95
CA CYS A 98 7.08 0.43 9.56
C CYS A 98 7.93 -0.78 9.92
N ARG A 99 9.22 -0.71 9.58
CA ARG A 99 10.22 -1.69 10.04
C ARG A 99 10.92 -1.14 11.27
N TYR A 100 10.94 -1.94 12.33
CA TYR A 100 11.60 -1.62 13.59
C TYR A 100 12.91 -2.39 13.69
N PHE A 101 13.99 -1.69 14.06
CA PHE A 101 15.28 -2.32 14.37
C PHE A 101 16.04 -1.46 15.38
N VAL A 102 17.07 -2.05 15.99
CA VAL A 102 17.99 -1.34 16.88
C VAL A 102 19.24 -1.00 16.08
N ASP A 103 19.60 0.28 16.07
CA ASP A 103 20.79 0.77 15.38
C ASP A 103 22.09 0.41 16.13
N GLU A 104 23.25 0.63 15.50
CA GLU A 104 24.57 0.31 16.06
C GLU A 104 24.85 1.01 17.40
N VAL A 105 24.19 2.15 17.65
CA VAL A 105 24.31 2.94 18.90
C VAL A 105 23.25 2.53 19.94
N GLY A 106 22.43 1.52 19.66
CA GLY A 106 21.39 1.04 20.58
C GLY A 106 20.08 1.84 20.56
N LEU A 107 19.86 2.67 19.54
CA LEU A 107 18.61 3.43 19.38
C LEU A 107 17.55 2.58 18.67
N GLU A 108 16.32 2.62 19.18
CA GLU A 108 15.17 2.05 18.49
C GLU A 108 14.78 2.96 17.31
N VAL A 109 14.91 2.43 16.11
CA VAL A 109 14.60 3.14 14.87
C VAL A 109 13.40 2.48 14.20
N ALA A 110 12.41 3.31 13.88
CA ALA A 110 11.28 2.95 13.03
C ALA A 110 11.47 3.60 11.65
N VAL A 111 11.50 2.78 10.60
CA VAL A 111 11.60 3.27 9.22
C VAL A 111 10.33 2.88 8.47
N CYS A 112 9.64 3.91 8.00
CA CYS A 112 8.48 3.88 7.13
C CYS A 112 8.77 4.88 5.98
#